data_AF-I2QUV5-F1
#
_entry.id   AF-I2QUV5-F1
#
_cell.length_a   1.000
_cell.length_b   1.000
_cell.length_c   1.000
_cell.angle_alpha   90.00
_cell.angle_beta   90.00
_cell.angle_gamma   90.00
#
_symmetry.space_group_name_H-M   'P 1'
#
loop_
_entity.id
_entity.type
_entity.pdbx_description
1 polymer ?
#
loop_
_entity_poly.entity_id
_entity_poly.type
_entity_poly.pdbx_seq_one_letter_code
_entity_poly.pdbx_strand_id
1 'polypeptide(L)'
;MFSAKVGALLLGLAMLVTRALAGDDGRYDNSPLKPWFESLQSQFGKCCTDFDGYIVSDVDWESDRGRYRVRIDNEWVDVPDGAVVTQPNRFGRTMVWRHYIDGHPRVRCFMPGTMT
;
A
#
# COMPACT_ATOMS: atom_id res chain seq x y z
N MET A 1 -10.72 -17.01 -61.92
CA MET A 1 -11.83 -16.08 -61.62
C MET A 1 -13.10 -16.88 -61.40
N PHE A 2 -13.49 -17.14 -60.16
CA PHE A 2 -14.87 -17.38 -59.73
C PHE A 2 -14.99 -16.87 -58.27
N SER A 3 -15.77 -15.79 -58.13
CA SER A 3 -16.38 -15.22 -56.92
C SER A 3 -17.00 -16.28 -56.00
N ALA A 4 -17.32 -16.06 -54.72
CA ALA A 4 -17.03 -15.05 -53.70
C ALA A 4 -17.77 -15.53 -52.43
N LYS A 5 -17.40 -14.98 -51.27
CA LYS A 5 -18.18 -14.89 -50.02
C LYS A 5 -18.23 -16.16 -49.14
N VAL A 6 -17.14 -16.40 -48.41
CA VAL A 6 -17.26 -16.92 -47.03
C VAL A 6 -17.56 -15.70 -46.16
N GLY A 7 -18.83 -15.32 -46.10
CA GLY A 7 -19.31 -14.16 -45.37
C GLY A 7 -20.41 -14.55 -44.41
N ALA A 8 -20.04 -15.22 -43.31
CA ALA A 8 -20.75 -15.21 -42.03
C ALA A 8 -20.11 -16.26 -41.10
N LEU A 9 -19.21 -15.84 -40.22
CA LEU A 9 -19.11 -16.46 -38.91
C LEU A 9 -19.06 -15.36 -37.86
N LEU A 10 -20.13 -15.34 -37.08
CA LEU A 10 -20.32 -14.56 -35.87
C LEU A 10 -19.09 -14.68 -34.96
N LEU A 11 -18.69 -13.59 -34.31
CA LEU A 11 -18.71 -13.47 -32.84
C LEU A 11 -18.24 -12.05 -32.52
N GLY A 12 -19.20 -11.18 -32.17
CA GLY A 12 -18.88 -9.91 -31.55
C GLY A 12 -18.20 -10.18 -30.21
N LEU A 13 -16.90 -9.93 -30.14
CA LEU A 13 -16.19 -9.81 -28.87
C LEU A 13 -16.50 -8.42 -28.32
N ALA A 14 -17.72 -8.23 -27.81
CA ALA A 14 -18.00 -7.14 -26.91
C ALA A 14 -17.18 -7.43 -25.64
N MET A 15 -15.95 -6.91 -25.59
CA MET A 15 -15.19 -6.85 -24.34
C MET A 15 -16.01 -6.00 -23.38
N LEU A 16 -16.81 -6.65 -22.53
CA LEU A 16 -17.35 -6.02 -21.33
C LEU A 16 -16.13 -5.60 -20.52
N VAL A 17 -15.72 -4.33 -20.68
CA VAL A 17 -14.88 -3.64 -19.70
C VAL A 17 -15.75 -3.48 -18.47
N THR A 18 -15.87 -4.55 -17.68
CA THR A 18 -16.29 -4.44 -16.30
C THR A 18 -15.23 -3.58 -15.63
N ARG A 19 -15.57 -2.33 -15.33
CA ARG A 19 -14.76 -1.54 -14.40
C ARG A 19 -14.64 -2.38 -13.14
N ALA A 20 -13.46 -2.90 -12.87
CA ALA A 20 -13.16 -3.45 -11.57
C ALA A 20 -13.25 -2.27 -10.61
N LEU A 21 -14.39 -2.12 -9.93
CA LEU A 21 -14.41 -1.31 -8.72
C LEU A 21 -13.57 -2.09 -7.73
N ALA A 22 -12.39 -1.57 -7.43
CA ALA A 22 -11.70 -1.92 -6.19
C ALA A 22 -12.65 -1.51 -5.06
N GLY A 23 -13.40 -2.47 -4.54
CA GLY A 23 -14.33 -2.25 -3.44
C GLY A 23 -13.53 -2.21 -2.15
N ASP A 24 -13.35 -1.02 -1.59
CA ASP A 24 -13.15 -0.90 -0.15
C ASP A 24 -14.44 -1.39 0.52
N ASP A 25 -14.33 -2.32 1.47
CA ASP A 25 -15.49 -2.85 2.19
C ASP A 25 -16.06 -1.85 3.21
N GLY A 26 -15.50 -0.62 3.25
CA GLY A 26 -15.99 0.50 4.04
C GLY A 26 -15.89 0.25 5.54
N ARG A 27 -15.17 -0.81 5.95
CA ARG A 27 -15.07 -1.26 7.34
C ARG A 27 -14.62 -0.13 8.28
N TYR A 28 -13.84 0.82 7.76
CA TYR A 28 -13.27 1.93 8.53
C TYR A 28 -13.88 3.30 8.25
N ASP A 29 -14.95 3.41 7.45
CA ASP A 29 -15.54 4.71 7.06
C ASP A 29 -15.97 5.58 8.25
N ASN A 30 -16.45 4.95 9.32
CA ASN A 30 -16.89 5.62 10.55
C ASN A 30 -15.83 5.63 11.66
N SER A 31 -14.59 5.23 11.35
CA SER A 31 -13.50 5.27 12.33
C SER A 31 -13.15 6.71 12.68
N PRO A 32 -13.07 7.09 13.97
CA PRO A 32 -12.61 8.42 14.37
C PRO A 32 -11.15 8.69 13.96
N LEU A 33 -10.38 7.64 13.66
CA LEU A 33 -9.00 7.75 13.18
C LEU A 33 -8.89 7.91 11.66
N LYS A 34 -9.96 7.71 10.88
CA LYS A 34 -9.90 7.76 9.41
C LYS A 34 -9.34 9.08 8.88
N PRO A 35 -9.81 10.28 9.30
CA PRO A 35 -9.25 11.53 8.80
C PRO A 35 -7.76 11.70 9.15
N TRP A 36 -7.32 11.14 10.29
CA TRP A 36 -5.93 11.16 10.67
C TRP A 36 -5.09 10.25 9.78
N PHE A 37 -5.53 9.01 9.51
CA PHE A 37 -4.86 8.11 8.58
C PHE A 37 -4.73 8.71 7.17
N GLU A 38 -5.80 9.32 6.65
CA GLU A 38 -5.82 9.99 5.34
C GLU A 38 -4.92 11.25 5.30
N SER A 39 -4.63 11.83 6.46
CA SER A 39 -3.71 12.95 6.58
C SER A 39 -2.24 12.55 6.45
N LEU A 40 -1.89 11.29 6.76
CA LEU A 40 -0.51 10.83 6.87
C LEU A 40 0.23 10.95 5.54
N GLN A 41 1.45 11.46 5.62
CA GLN A 41 2.37 11.60 4.50
C GLN A 41 3.81 11.53 4.96
N SER A 42 4.68 11.10 4.06
CA SER A 42 6.14 11.15 4.18
C SER A 42 6.72 12.10 3.12
N GLN A 43 8.04 12.21 3.01
CA GLN A 43 8.67 12.93 1.90
C GLN A 43 8.38 12.29 0.54
N PHE A 44 7.96 11.03 0.53
CA PHE A 44 7.59 10.33 -0.69
C PHE A 44 6.14 10.61 -1.09
N GLY A 45 5.31 11.19 -0.23
CA GLY A 45 3.92 11.56 -0.52
C GLY A 45 2.94 10.96 0.49
N LYS A 46 1.65 10.93 0.12
CA LYS A 46 0.59 10.35 0.94
C LYS A 46 0.81 8.85 1.16
N CYS A 47 0.51 8.38 2.38
CA CYS A 47 0.71 6.99 2.76
C CYS A 47 -0.38 6.08 2.19
N CYS A 48 -1.65 6.48 2.34
CA CYS A 48 -2.83 5.68 2.00
C CYS A 48 -3.42 5.96 0.61
N THR A 49 -2.64 6.47 -0.36
CA THR A 49 -3.16 6.74 -1.72
C THR A 49 -3.15 5.50 -2.59
N ASP A 50 -1.98 4.88 -2.73
CA ASP A 50 -1.77 3.75 -3.64
C ASP A 50 -1.34 2.46 -2.90
N PHE A 51 -1.07 2.57 -1.59
CA PHE A 51 -0.46 1.51 -0.80
C PHE A 51 -1.22 1.29 0.49
N ASP A 52 -1.43 0.02 0.81
CA ASP A 52 -2.05 -0.37 2.06
C ASP A 52 -1.05 -0.27 3.22
N GLY A 53 -1.58 0.12 4.38
CA GLY A 53 -0.84 0.14 5.64
C GLY A 53 -0.94 -1.20 6.35
N TYR A 54 0.17 -1.66 6.93
CA TYR A 54 0.25 -2.92 7.66
C TYR A 54 0.73 -2.66 9.08
N ILE A 55 0.15 -3.37 10.05
CA ILE A 55 0.63 -3.38 11.42
C ILE A 55 1.86 -4.28 11.50
N VAL A 56 2.91 -3.77 12.14
CA VAL A 56 4.18 -4.49 12.34
C VAL A 56 4.22 -5.02 13.78
N SER A 57 4.65 -6.26 13.96
CA SER A 57 4.91 -6.85 15.28
C SER A 57 6.15 -6.23 15.93
N ASP A 58 6.24 -6.20 17.25
CA ASP A 58 7.38 -5.59 17.95
C ASP A 58 8.72 -6.28 17.64
N VAL A 59 8.70 -7.55 17.24
CA VAL A 59 9.89 -8.30 16.80
C VAL A 59 10.25 -8.09 15.33
N ASP A 60 9.39 -7.42 14.57
CA ASP A 60 9.52 -7.19 13.13
C ASP A 60 9.99 -5.77 12.79
N TRP A 61 10.50 -5.02 13.76
CA TRP A 61 11.17 -3.76 13.52
C TRP A 61 12.18 -3.46 14.63
N GLU A 62 13.18 -2.64 14.31
CA GLU A 62 14.18 -2.20 15.28
C GLU A 62 14.47 -0.72 15.08
N SER A 63 15.00 -0.10 16.13
CA SER A 63 15.52 1.27 16.07
C SER A 63 16.92 1.36 16.64
N ASP A 64 17.81 2.08 15.96
CA ASP A 64 19.12 2.51 16.48
C ASP A 64 19.28 3.99 16.18
N ARG A 65 19.47 4.81 17.21
CA ARG A 65 19.78 6.25 17.08
C ARG A 65 18.85 7.03 16.13
N GLY A 66 17.54 6.72 16.18
CA GLY A 66 16.52 7.38 15.36
C GLY A 66 16.41 6.86 13.92
N ARG A 67 17.21 5.85 13.57
CA ARG A 67 17.08 5.07 12.33
C ARG A 67 16.27 3.82 12.60
N TYR A 68 15.56 3.34 11.59
CA TYR A 68 14.69 2.17 11.73
C TYR A 68 14.99 1.13 10.66
N ARG A 69 14.78 -0.13 11.00
CA ARG A 69 14.59 -1.22 10.02
C ARG A 69 13.30 -1.95 10.32
N VAL A 70 12.68 -2.50 9.29
CA VAL A 70 11.41 -3.24 9.39
C VAL A 70 11.50 -4.53 8.57
N ARG A 71 10.95 -5.62 9.09
CA ARG A 71 10.85 -6.90 8.40
C ARG A 71 9.54 -6.96 7.62
N ILE A 72 9.64 -7.15 6.31
CA ILE A 72 8.53 -7.20 5.38
C ILE A 72 8.69 -8.45 4.53
N ASP A 73 7.71 -9.36 4.56
CA ASP A 73 7.75 -10.65 3.84
C ASP A 73 9.09 -11.39 4.00
N ASN A 74 9.56 -11.47 5.25
CA ASN A 74 10.84 -12.06 5.68
C ASN A 74 12.11 -11.35 5.18
N GLU A 75 12.01 -10.20 4.53
CA GLU A 75 13.13 -9.34 4.16
C GLU A 75 13.28 -8.19 5.17
N TRP A 76 14.49 -7.97 5.69
CA TRP A 76 14.80 -6.78 6.48
C TRP A 76 15.08 -5.60 5.56
N VAL A 77 14.34 -4.51 5.76
CA VAL A 77 14.41 -3.30 4.95
C VAL A 77 14.78 -2.12 5.84
N ASP A 78 15.85 -1.42 5.47
CA ASP A 78 16.19 -0.13 6.09
C ASP A 78 15.14 0.91 5.72
N VAL A 79 14.61 1.60 6.72
CA VAL A 79 13.65 2.68 6.54
C VAL A 79 14.42 3.94 6.13
N PRO A 80 14.17 4.51 4.94
CA PRO A 80 14.76 5.80 4.58
C PRO A 80 14.25 6.88 5.53
N ASP A 81 15.10 7.84 5.92
CA ASP A 81 14.69 8.93 6.83
C ASP A 81 13.47 9.69 6.29
N GLY A 82 13.41 9.89 4.97
CA GLY A 82 12.28 10.55 4.31
C GLY A 82 10.97 9.76 4.34
N ALA A 83 10.99 8.46 4.64
CA ALA A 83 9.78 7.64 4.82
C ALA A 83 9.19 7.76 6.23
N VAL A 84 9.95 8.25 7.21
CA VAL A 84 9.47 8.32 8.60
C VAL A 84 8.39 9.39 8.72
N VAL A 85 7.21 8.97 9.19
CA VAL A 85 6.11 9.88 9.47
C VAL A 85 6.38 10.63 10.77
N THR A 86 6.38 11.96 10.70
CA THR A 86 6.73 12.83 11.84
C THR A 86 5.53 13.22 12.69
N GLN A 87 4.30 12.96 12.23
CA GLN A 87 3.10 13.18 13.02
C GLN A 87 3.03 12.21 14.21
N PRO A 88 2.46 12.61 15.35
CA PRO A 88 2.25 11.70 16.49
C PRO A 88 1.45 10.46 16.10
N ASN A 89 1.92 9.28 16.52
CA ASN A 89 1.24 8.02 16.29
C ASN A 89 0.00 7.89 17.20
N ARG A 90 -1.19 8.19 16.66
CA ARG A 90 -2.48 8.08 17.38
C ARG A 90 -3.03 6.65 17.43
N PHE A 91 -2.46 5.75 16.63
CA PHE A 91 -2.85 4.34 16.60
C PHE A 91 -2.07 3.50 17.64
N GLY A 92 -0.89 3.98 18.06
CA GLY A 92 -0.05 3.39 19.10
C GLY A 92 0.80 2.20 18.63
N ARG A 93 0.42 1.55 17.54
CA ARG A 93 1.17 0.41 16.94
C ARG A 93 2.12 0.88 15.84
N THR A 94 3.20 0.14 15.65
CA THR A 94 4.08 0.35 14.49
C THR A 94 3.35 -0.01 13.20
N MET A 95 3.47 0.85 12.19
CA MET A 95 2.87 0.63 10.88
C MET A 95 3.84 0.92 9.74
N VAL A 96 3.68 0.17 8.66
CA VAL A 96 4.43 0.36 7.41
C VAL A 96 3.49 0.38 6.20
N TRP A 97 3.72 1.34 5.31
CA TRP A 97 3.13 1.38 3.99
C TRP A 97 4.23 1.02 2.99
N ARG A 98 4.03 -0.07 2.29
CA ARG A 98 5.05 -0.66 1.42
C ARG A 98 4.60 -0.72 -0.03
N HIS A 99 5.61 -0.73 -0.90
CA HIS A 99 5.46 -1.07 -2.30
C HIS A 99 6.62 -1.96 -2.71
N TYR A 100 6.61 -2.49 -3.93
CA TYR A 100 7.67 -3.36 -4.43
C TYR A 100 8.33 -2.72 -5.64
N ILE A 101 9.65 -2.79 -5.67
CA ILE A 101 10.48 -2.46 -6.84
C ILE A 101 11.36 -3.68 -7.09
N ASP A 102 11.31 -4.21 -8.30
CA ASP A 102 12.08 -5.40 -8.72
C ASP A 102 11.89 -6.60 -7.80
N GLY A 103 10.67 -6.79 -7.29
CA GLY A 103 10.32 -7.89 -6.38
C GLY A 103 10.72 -7.68 -4.92
N HIS A 104 11.40 -6.59 -4.59
CA HIS A 104 11.84 -6.29 -3.23
C HIS A 104 10.96 -5.21 -2.57
N PRO A 105 10.61 -5.38 -1.28
CA PRO A 105 9.84 -4.38 -0.55
C PRO A 105 10.62 -3.07 -0.38
N ARG A 106 9.89 -1.96 -0.46
CA ARG A 106 10.36 -0.60 -0.23
C ARG A 106 9.39 0.12 0.68
N VAL A 107 9.93 0.94 1.56
CA VAL A 107 9.15 1.68 2.55
C VAL A 107 8.73 3.03 1.96
N ARG A 108 7.42 3.22 1.80
CA ARG A 108 6.81 4.51 1.42
C ARG A 108 6.59 5.39 2.65
N CYS A 109 5.99 4.81 3.67
CA CYS A 109 5.81 5.43 4.98
C CYS A 109 6.13 4.43 6.08
N PHE A 110 6.74 4.92 7.14
CA PHE A 110 6.96 4.18 8.38
C PHE A 110 6.52 5.03 9.56
N MET A 111 5.66 4.48 10.39
CA MET A 111 5.21 5.10 11.62
C MET A 111 5.67 4.25 12.80
N PRO A 112 6.68 4.70 13.57
CA PRO A 112 7.11 3.95 14.73
C PRO A 112 6.00 3.92 15.78
N GLY A 113 5.78 2.74 16.36
CA GLY A 113 5.03 2.57 17.59
C GLY A 113 5.90 2.84 18.81
N THR A 114 5.27 2.85 19.97
CA THR A 114 6.00 2.75 21.24
C THR A 114 6.31 1.28 21.50
N MET A 115 7.57 0.92 21.70
CA MET A 115 7.91 -0.41 22.24
C MET A 115 7.36 -0.47 23.67
N THR A 116 6.28 -1.21 23.87
CA THR A 116 5.71 -1.48 25.20
C THR A 116 6.08 -2.87 25.67
#